data_AF-A0A287CVN1-F1
#
_entry.id   AF-A0A287CVN1-F1
#
_cell.length_a   1.000
_cell.length_b   1.000
_cell.length_c   1.000
_cell.angle_alpha   90.00
_cell.angle_beta   90.00
_cell.angle_gamma   90.00
#
_symmetry.space_group_name_H-M   'P 1'
#
loop_
_entity.id
_entity.type
_entity.pdbx_description
1 polymer ?
#
loop_
_entity_poly.entity_id
_entity_poly.type
_entity_poly.pdbx_seq_one_letter_code
_entity_poly.pdbx_strand_id
1 'polypeptide(L)'
;MVFRLKLILFLVLHFLPKVKSSMVSLNNNGYEDIVIAINPSVPENETLIQSIKEMVTEASTYLFHATERRVYFRNVSILIPVTWESKSEYLMPKQESYDQADVIVADPYLKYGDDPYTLQYGQCGEKGQYIHFTPNFLLTDNMSIYGPRGKVFVHEWAHLRWGVFDEYNVDRPFYISRKNTIEATRCSTHITGMNVVFNECKGGSCITRQCRRDSKTGLYEAKCTFIPNKSQTARDSIMFMQNLNSVTEFCTAKTHNTEAPNLQNKMCNHKSTWDVIKESDDFQNASPMTGTNLPPHPIFSLLKSKHRVVCLVLDKSGSMNTVRQFLLTFKYLIEI
;
A
#
# COMPACT_ATOMS: atom_id res chain seq x y z
N MET A 1 17.20 -32.59 32.78
CA MET A 1 17.24 -32.57 31.30
C MET A 1 16.06 -31.80 30.68
N VAL A 2 14.83 -32.00 31.16
CA VAL A 2 13.61 -31.33 30.66
C VAL A 2 13.59 -29.80 30.83
N PHE A 3 14.19 -29.27 31.90
CA PHE A 3 14.28 -27.81 32.15
C PHE A 3 15.20 -27.08 31.17
N ARG A 4 16.29 -27.73 30.73
CA ARG A 4 17.22 -27.15 29.73
C ARG A 4 16.60 -27.13 28.34
N LEU A 5 15.78 -28.14 28.00
CA LEU A 5 15.07 -28.20 26.72
C LEU A 5 13.99 -27.10 26.61
N LYS A 6 13.27 -26.83 27.71
CA LYS A 6 12.29 -25.71 27.78
C LYS A 6 12.95 -24.34 27.65
N LEU A 7 14.11 -24.14 28.27
CA LEU A 7 14.86 -22.88 28.16
C LEU A 7 15.40 -22.65 26.74
N ILE A 8 15.89 -23.70 26.09
CA ILE A 8 16.35 -23.65 24.69
C ILE A 8 15.17 -23.34 23.76
N LEU A 9 14.00 -23.97 23.95
CA LEU A 9 12.80 -23.70 23.16
C LEU A 9 12.31 -22.25 23.34
N PHE A 10 12.38 -21.71 24.56
CA PHE A 10 12.02 -20.32 24.87
C PHE A 10 13.01 -19.30 24.26
N LEU A 11 14.31 -19.64 24.26
CA LEU A 11 15.34 -18.84 23.58
C LEU A 11 15.17 -18.89 22.06
N VAL A 12 14.92 -20.06 21.46
CA VAL A 12 14.68 -20.22 20.01
C VAL A 12 13.44 -19.45 19.55
N LEU A 13 12.37 -19.36 20.36
CA LEU A 13 11.21 -18.50 20.05
C LEU A 13 11.53 -17.00 20.10
N HIS A 14 12.48 -16.56 20.93
CA HIS A 14 12.96 -15.17 20.95
C HIS A 14 14.02 -14.88 19.87
N PHE A 15 14.62 -15.91 19.26
CA PHE A 15 15.60 -15.82 18.18
C PHE A 15 15.02 -16.26 16.82
N LEU A 16 13.70 -16.42 16.69
CA LEU A 16 13.07 -16.40 15.37
C LEU A 16 13.46 -15.06 14.71
N PRO A 17 14.06 -15.05 13.50
CA PRO A 17 14.37 -13.82 12.83
C PRO A 17 13.07 -13.03 12.75
N LYS A 18 13.06 -11.86 13.42
CA LYS A 18 11.99 -10.89 13.30
C LYS A 18 11.75 -10.74 11.81
N VAL A 19 10.57 -11.11 11.32
CA VAL A 19 10.19 -10.94 9.90
C VAL A 19 10.62 -9.53 9.53
N LYS A 20 11.58 -9.43 8.61
CA LYS A 20 12.34 -8.20 8.39
C LYS A 20 11.35 -7.14 7.90
N SER A 21 11.02 -6.23 8.80
CA SER A 21 10.00 -5.19 8.61
C SER A 21 10.52 -4.09 7.68
N SER A 22 9.59 -3.44 6.99
CA SER A 22 9.79 -2.15 6.34
C SER A 22 10.65 -1.22 7.21
N MET A 23 11.61 -0.55 6.59
CA MET A 23 12.49 0.42 7.26
C MET A 23 11.86 1.81 7.36
N VAL A 24 10.65 1.99 6.82
CA VAL A 24 10.01 3.30 6.72
C VAL A 24 9.78 3.91 8.09
N SER A 25 10.36 5.08 8.28
CA SER A 25 10.17 5.92 9.45
C SER A 25 9.46 7.22 9.05
N LEU A 26 8.75 7.84 10.00
CA LEU A 26 8.16 9.15 9.82
C LEU A 26 8.93 10.15 10.69
N ASN A 27 9.60 11.11 10.06
CA ASN A 27 10.45 12.06 10.75
C ASN A 27 10.07 13.49 10.35
N ASN A 28 9.66 14.31 11.32
CA ASN A 28 9.18 15.68 11.06
C ASN A 28 8.23 15.72 9.85
N ASN A 29 7.17 14.91 9.88
CA ASN A 29 6.12 14.84 8.85
C ASN A 29 6.51 14.20 7.50
N GLY A 30 7.79 13.91 7.26
CA GLY A 30 8.25 13.27 6.03
C GLY A 30 8.55 11.78 6.25
N TYR A 31 7.98 10.92 5.41
CA TYR A 31 8.37 9.52 5.36
C TYR A 31 9.77 9.38 4.74
N GLU A 32 10.62 8.65 5.44
CA GLU A 32 12.00 8.37 5.07
C GLU A 32 12.22 6.86 4.90
N ASP A 33 13.28 6.50 4.20
CA ASP A 33 13.73 5.11 4.00
C ASP A 33 12.72 4.21 3.28
N ILE A 34 11.92 4.79 2.37
CA ILE A 34 11.01 4.03 1.49
C ILE A 34 11.83 3.34 0.41
N VAL A 35 11.60 2.04 0.22
CA VAL A 35 12.28 1.24 -0.80
C VAL A 35 11.30 0.76 -1.85
N ILE A 36 11.53 1.16 -3.10
CA ILE A 36 10.83 0.67 -4.29
C ILE A 36 11.79 -0.21 -5.07
N ALA A 37 11.53 -1.52 -5.17
CA ALA A 37 12.45 -2.46 -5.82
C ALA A 37 11.90 -3.02 -7.12
N ILE A 38 12.70 -2.95 -8.19
CA ILE A 38 12.36 -3.52 -9.49
C ILE A 38 12.90 -4.96 -9.53
N ASN A 39 12.03 -5.91 -9.89
CA ASN A 39 12.38 -7.33 -9.95
C ASN A 39 13.39 -7.60 -11.08
N PRO A 40 14.39 -8.49 -10.89
CA PRO A 40 15.32 -8.87 -11.95
C PRO A 40 14.70 -9.42 -13.23
N SER A 41 13.47 -9.94 -13.20
CA SER A 41 12.74 -10.40 -14.40
C SER A 41 12.24 -9.24 -15.28
N VAL A 42 12.10 -8.04 -14.72
CA VAL A 42 11.62 -6.87 -15.45
C VAL A 42 12.70 -6.36 -16.41
N PRO A 43 12.42 -6.27 -17.72
CA PRO A 43 13.37 -5.75 -18.70
C PRO A 43 13.78 -4.30 -18.41
N GLU A 44 15.02 -3.96 -18.76
CA GLU A 44 15.55 -2.61 -18.59
C GLU A 44 14.77 -1.58 -19.41
N ASN A 45 14.27 -0.56 -18.72
CA ASN A 45 13.55 0.54 -19.34
C ASN A 45 13.67 1.82 -18.49
N GLU A 46 14.35 2.83 -19.02
CA GLU A 46 14.55 4.11 -18.34
C GLU A 46 13.26 4.85 -18.01
N THR A 47 12.23 4.70 -18.86
CA THR A 47 10.94 5.36 -18.63
C THR A 47 10.23 4.81 -17.40
N LEU A 48 10.57 3.59 -16.97
CA LEU A 48 10.03 2.99 -15.75
C LEU A 48 10.49 3.75 -14.50
N ILE A 49 11.79 4.06 -14.39
CA ILE A 49 12.34 4.84 -13.28
C ILE A 49 11.67 6.21 -13.22
N GLN A 50 11.51 6.85 -14.38
CA GLN A 50 10.89 8.16 -14.47
C GLN A 50 9.41 8.12 -14.05
N SER A 51 8.66 7.13 -14.52
CA SER A 51 7.25 6.92 -14.13
C SER A 51 7.08 6.69 -12.62
N ILE A 52 7.98 5.90 -12.00
CA ILE A 52 7.98 5.71 -10.54
C ILE A 52 8.19 7.05 -9.82
N LYS A 53 9.17 7.85 -10.25
CA LYS A 53 9.46 9.17 -9.64
C LYS A 53 8.26 10.11 -9.76
N GLU A 54 7.63 10.18 -10.93
CA GLU A 54 6.45 11.01 -11.17
C GLU A 54 5.27 10.59 -10.30
N MET A 55 4.95 9.29 -10.27
CA MET A 55 3.89 8.73 -9.43
C MET A 55 4.10 9.08 -7.96
N VAL A 56 5.30 8.85 -7.41
CA VAL A 56 5.60 9.14 -6.00
C VAL A 56 5.57 10.64 -5.70
N THR A 57 6.01 11.48 -6.64
CA THR A 57 5.97 12.94 -6.50
C THR A 57 4.52 13.45 -6.44
N GLU A 58 3.67 12.96 -7.34
CA GLU A 58 2.23 13.26 -7.32
C GLU A 58 1.58 12.75 -6.03
N ALA A 59 1.87 11.51 -5.65
CA ALA A 59 1.36 10.87 -4.45
C ALA A 59 1.73 11.65 -3.19
N SER A 60 2.95 12.17 -3.10
CA SER A 60 3.43 12.95 -1.94
C SER A 60 2.56 14.19 -1.70
N THR A 61 2.23 14.90 -2.80
CA THR A 61 1.37 16.09 -2.72
C THR A 61 -0.06 15.70 -2.37
N TYR A 62 -0.59 14.65 -3.00
CA TYR A 62 -1.94 14.18 -2.75
C TYR A 62 -2.13 13.67 -1.31
N LEU A 63 -1.20 12.85 -0.81
CA LEU A 63 -1.16 12.35 0.56
C LEU A 63 -1.14 13.48 1.57
N PHE A 64 -0.33 14.51 1.32
CA PHE A 64 -0.24 15.66 2.18
C PHE A 64 -1.59 16.36 2.33
N HIS A 65 -2.31 16.59 1.24
CA HIS A 65 -3.64 17.17 1.30
C HIS A 65 -4.67 16.24 1.97
N ALA A 66 -4.66 14.96 1.60
CA ALA A 66 -5.58 13.94 2.12
C ALA A 66 -5.43 13.72 3.63
N THR A 67 -4.25 14.01 4.18
CA THR A 67 -3.93 13.86 5.61
C THR A 67 -3.98 15.19 6.36
N GLU A 68 -4.80 16.15 5.91
CA GLU A 68 -4.95 17.47 6.53
C GLU A 68 -3.61 18.22 6.68
N ARG A 69 -2.75 18.15 5.65
CA ARG A 69 -1.42 18.78 5.60
C ARG A 69 -0.44 18.21 6.63
N ARG A 70 -0.53 16.91 6.93
CA ARG A 70 0.33 16.26 7.93
C ARG A 70 1.49 15.55 7.28
N VAL A 71 1.29 14.50 6.49
CA VAL A 71 2.42 13.63 6.07
C VAL A 71 2.68 13.66 4.58
N TYR A 72 3.93 13.46 4.18
CA TYR A 72 4.37 13.45 2.78
C TYR A 72 5.56 12.51 2.59
N PHE A 73 5.92 12.17 1.34
CA PHE A 73 7.09 11.35 1.03
C PHE A 73 8.34 12.22 0.90
N ARG A 74 9.39 11.91 1.66
CA ARG A 74 10.64 12.69 1.67
C ARG A 74 11.78 11.94 0.99
N ASN A 75 12.18 10.76 1.48
CA ASN A 75 13.32 10.02 0.93
C ASN A 75 12.85 8.69 0.37
N VAL A 76 13.14 8.45 -0.91
CA VAL A 76 12.76 7.22 -1.62
C VAL A 76 13.96 6.63 -2.34
N SER A 77 14.27 5.38 -2.03
CA SER A 77 15.31 4.60 -2.67
C SER A 77 14.69 3.67 -3.72
N ILE A 78 15.10 3.82 -4.98
CA ILE A 78 14.71 2.93 -6.07
C ILE A 78 15.83 1.91 -6.26
N LEU A 79 15.54 0.65 -5.95
CA LEU A 79 16.47 -0.45 -6.06
C LEU A 79 16.42 -1.06 -7.47
N ILE A 80 17.45 -0.79 -8.25
CA ILE A 80 17.67 -1.28 -9.62
C ILE A 80 18.19 -2.72 -9.56
N PRO A 81 17.63 -3.68 -10.33
CA PRO A 81 18.03 -5.07 -10.25
C PRO A 81 19.44 -5.29 -10.83
N VAL A 82 20.05 -6.41 -10.44
CA VAL A 82 21.37 -6.84 -10.93
C VAL A 82 21.43 -7.05 -12.44
N THR A 83 20.28 -7.34 -13.07
CA THR A 83 20.15 -7.68 -14.50
C THR A 83 20.24 -6.47 -15.43
N TRP A 84 19.97 -5.27 -14.94
CA TRP A 84 20.11 -4.04 -15.74
C TRP A 84 21.59 -3.65 -15.88
N GLU A 85 21.92 -2.75 -16.78
CA GLU A 85 23.26 -2.16 -16.86
C GLU A 85 23.57 -1.33 -15.59
N SER A 86 24.85 -1.17 -15.26
CA SER A 86 25.27 -0.31 -14.15
C SER A 86 25.60 1.08 -14.68
N LYS A 87 25.06 2.11 -14.05
CA LYS A 87 25.33 3.51 -14.39
C LYS A 87 26.08 4.23 -13.28
N SER A 88 26.72 5.34 -13.62
CA SER A 88 27.56 6.11 -12.68
C SER A 88 26.73 6.80 -11.60
N GLU A 89 25.47 7.13 -11.88
CA GLU A 89 24.53 7.70 -10.92
C GLU A 89 23.98 6.68 -9.91
N TYR A 90 24.21 5.38 -10.11
CA TYR A 90 23.71 4.35 -9.21
C TYR A 90 24.63 4.18 -8.00
N LEU A 91 24.06 4.34 -6.82
CA LEU A 91 24.74 4.18 -5.55
C LEU A 91 24.69 2.73 -5.07
N MET A 92 25.54 2.44 -4.08
CA MET A 92 25.55 1.14 -3.41
C MET A 92 24.46 1.07 -2.33
N PRO A 93 23.59 0.05 -2.36
CA PRO A 93 22.67 -0.22 -1.26
C PRO A 93 23.46 -0.49 0.03
N LYS A 94 23.01 0.09 1.14
CA LYS A 94 23.61 -0.14 2.46
C LYS A 94 22.84 -1.23 3.18
N GLN A 95 21.54 -1.01 3.33
CA GLN A 95 20.64 -1.87 4.09
C GLN A 95 19.48 -2.36 3.21
N GLU A 96 19.11 -1.58 2.20
CA GLU A 96 18.04 -1.83 1.24
C GLU A 96 18.24 -3.17 0.52
N SER A 97 17.15 -3.91 0.38
CA SER A 97 17.09 -5.20 -0.32
C SER A 97 15.70 -5.42 -0.91
N TYR A 98 15.60 -6.31 -1.90
CA TYR A 98 14.32 -6.62 -2.55
C TYR A 98 13.30 -7.22 -1.57
N ASP A 99 13.74 -8.11 -0.68
CA ASP A 99 12.88 -8.81 0.28
C ASP A 99 12.30 -7.89 1.37
N GLN A 100 12.87 -6.70 1.54
CA GLN A 100 12.44 -5.70 2.53
C GLN A 100 11.79 -4.48 1.87
N ALA A 101 11.52 -4.53 0.56
CA ALA A 101 10.97 -3.41 -0.17
C ALA A 101 9.51 -3.16 0.20
N ASP A 102 9.15 -1.88 0.34
CA ASP A 102 7.77 -1.45 0.61
C ASP A 102 6.90 -1.57 -0.64
N VAL A 103 7.53 -1.40 -1.80
CA VAL A 103 6.90 -1.48 -3.11
C VAL A 103 7.78 -2.34 -4.01
N ILE A 104 7.17 -3.31 -4.68
CA ILE A 104 7.83 -4.11 -5.69
C ILE A 104 7.22 -3.83 -7.06
N VAL A 105 8.09 -3.74 -8.08
CA VAL A 105 7.70 -3.69 -9.48
C VAL A 105 8.11 -5.01 -10.11
N ALA A 106 7.13 -5.85 -10.45
CA ALA A 106 7.36 -7.21 -10.90
C ALA A 106 6.32 -7.64 -11.95
N ASP A 107 6.50 -8.85 -12.49
CA ASP A 107 5.56 -9.45 -13.43
C ASP A 107 4.16 -9.61 -12.80
N PRO A 108 3.09 -9.58 -13.61
CA PRO A 108 1.72 -9.70 -13.13
C PRO A 108 1.49 -11.01 -12.36
N TYR A 109 0.80 -10.92 -11.23
CA TYR A 109 0.41 -12.10 -10.45
C TYR A 109 -0.88 -12.70 -11.02
N LEU A 110 -0.98 -14.03 -11.12
CA LEU A 110 -2.08 -14.73 -11.80
C LEU A 110 -3.49 -14.26 -11.38
N LYS A 111 -3.67 -13.95 -10.09
CA LYS A 111 -4.97 -13.50 -9.54
C LYS A 111 -5.31 -12.04 -9.90
N TYR A 112 -4.30 -11.16 -9.97
CA TYR A 112 -4.49 -9.71 -10.05
C TYR A 112 -4.15 -9.14 -11.44
N GLY A 113 -3.44 -9.90 -12.29
CA GLY A 113 -2.96 -9.39 -13.56
C GLY A 113 -2.08 -8.14 -13.33
N ASP A 114 -2.44 -7.06 -14.02
CA ASP A 114 -1.79 -5.76 -13.91
C ASP A 114 -2.40 -4.83 -12.86
N ASP A 115 -3.44 -5.27 -12.15
CA ASP A 115 -4.07 -4.44 -11.12
C ASP A 115 -3.07 -4.17 -9.98
N PRO A 116 -2.90 -2.90 -9.58
CA PRO A 116 -2.13 -2.55 -8.39
C PRO A 116 -2.80 -3.15 -7.14
N TYR A 117 -2.00 -3.67 -6.21
CA TYR A 117 -2.53 -4.19 -4.95
C TYR A 117 -1.50 -4.14 -3.83
N THR A 118 -2.00 -4.16 -2.59
CA THR A 118 -1.19 -4.32 -1.39
C THR A 118 -1.38 -5.71 -0.81
N LEU A 119 -0.29 -6.41 -0.53
CA LEU A 119 -0.35 -7.67 0.20
C LEU A 119 -0.51 -7.40 1.70
N GLN A 120 -1.73 -7.57 2.20
CA GLN A 120 -2.07 -7.33 3.61
C GLN A 120 -2.80 -8.55 4.18
N TYR A 121 -2.21 -9.20 5.19
CA TYR A 121 -2.82 -10.31 5.93
C TYR A 121 -3.23 -9.93 7.36
N GLY A 122 -2.80 -8.74 7.82
CA GLY A 122 -3.01 -8.26 9.18
C GLY A 122 -4.45 -7.84 9.47
N GLN A 123 -4.71 -7.59 10.75
CA GLN A 123 -5.95 -7.00 11.23
C GLN A 123 -5.99 -5.49 10.97
N CYS A 124 -7.11 -4.85 11.30
CA CYS A 124 -7.22 -3.41 11.21
C CYS A 124 -6.13 -2.68 12.00
N GLY A 125 -5.47 -1.71 11.36
CA GLY A 125 -4.36 -0.96 11.96
C GLY A 125 -3.00 -1.65 11.82
N GLU A 126 -2.94 -2.91 11.37
CA GLU A 126 -1.69 -3.62 11.16
C GLU A 126 -1.13 -3.39 9.76
N LYS A 127 0.16 -3.09 9.69
CA LYS A 127 0.86 -2.82 8.42
C LYS A 127 0.76 -4.00 7.45
N GLY A 128 0.62 -3.68 6.17
CA GLY A 128 0.80 -4.62 5.07
C GLY A 128 2.26 -5.07 4.91
N GLN A 129 2.47 -6.00 3.98
CA GLN A 129 3.80 -6.54 3.67
C GLN A 129 4.50 -5.72 2.58
N TYR A 130 3.85 -5.53 1.43
CA TYR A 130 4.35 -4.72 0.32
C TYR A 130 3.22 -4.32 -0.63
N ILE A 131 3.45 -3.26 -1.40
CA ILE A 131 2.64 -2.88 -2.57
C ILE A 131 3.24 -3.53 -3.82
N HIS A 132 2.40 -4.05 -4.70
CA HIS A 132 2.80 -4.65 -5.96
C HIS A 132 2.30 -3.82 -7.13
N PHE A 133 3.22 -3.39 -7.98
CA PHE A 133 2.92 -2.79 -9.27
C PHE A 133 3.53 -3.62 -10.40
N THR A 134 2.96 -3.50 -11.58
CA THR A 134 3.53 -4.07 -12.80
C THR A 134 4.16 -2.99 -13.67
N PRO A 135 5.13 -3.35 -14.54
CA PRO A 135 5.60 -2.44 -15.58
C PRO A 135 4.47 -1.92 -16.46
N ASN A 136 3.46 -2.74 -16.77
CA ASN A 136 2.32 -2.33 -17.59
C ASN A 136 1.53 -1.21 -16.91
N PHE A 137 1.20 -1.35 -15.62
CA PHE A 137 0.53 -0.29 -14.84
C PHE A 137 1.30 1.04 -14.87
N LEU A 138 2.64 0.98 -14.75
CA LEU A 138 3.50 2.16 -14.71
C LEU A 138 3.76 2.78 -16.08
N LEU A 139 3.73 2.00 -17.16
CA LEU A 139 4.15 2.45 -18.49
C LEU A 139 2.99 2.74 -19.46
N THR A 140 1.83 2.12 -19.30
CA THR A 140 0.68 2.34 -20.20
C THR A 140 -0.28 3.40 -19.69
N ASP A 141 -0.96 4.10 -20.61
CA ASP A 141 -2.00 5.06 -20.24
C ASP A 141 -3.26 4.34 -19.76
N ASN A 142 -3.34 4.16 -18.43
CA ASN A 142 -4.47 3.54 -17.74
C ASN A 142 -5.30 4.58 -16.97
N MET A 143 -5.18 5.86 -17.33
CA MET A 143 -5.87 6.98 -16.66
C MET A 143 -7.40 6.81 -16.67
N SER A 144 -7.95 6.19 -17.72
CA SER A 144 -9.39 5.92 -17.82
C SER A 144 -9.91 4.85 -16.84
N ILE A 145 -9.02 3.98 -16.35
CA ILE A 145 -9.35 2.84 -15.48
C ILE A 145 -9.10 3.24 -14.02
N TYR A 146 -7.85 3.59 -13.69
CA TYR A 146 -7.42 3.81 -12.31
C TYR A 146 -7.37 5.30 -11.91
N GLY A 147 -7.44 6.21 -12.88
CA GLY A 147 -7.16 7.63 -12.63
C GLY A 147 -5.66 7.91 -12.45
N PRO A 148 -5.30 9.03 -11.82
CA PRO A 148 -3.90 9.40 -11.64
C PRO A 148 -3.13 8.41 -10.76
N ARG A 149 -1.93 8.03 -11.18
CA ARG A 149 -1.12 7.02 -10.47
C ARG A 149 -0.76 7.45 -9.05
N GLY A 150 -0.56 8.75 -8.80
CA GLY A 150 -0.33 9.26 -7.46
C GLY A 150 -1.48 8.98 -6.49
N LYS A 151 -2.74 9.03 -6.96
CA LYS A 151 -3.91 8.68 -6.15
C LYS A 151 -3.99 7.18 -5.85
N VAL A 152 -3.69 6.35 -6.85
CA VAL A 152 -3.58 4.90 -6.68
C VAL A 152 -2.51 4.55 -5.66
N PHE A 153 -1.34 5.19 -5.75
CA PHE A 153 -0.26 4.98 -4.79
C PHE A 153 -0.70 5.33 -3.37
N VAL A 154 -1.44 6.42 -3.15
CA VAL A 154 -1.95 6.78 -1.81
C VAL A 154 -3.00 5.80 -1.30
N HIS A 155 -3.85 5.27 -2.18
CA HIS A 155 -4.80 4.21 -1.83
C HIS A 155 -4.07 2.94 -1.35
N GLU A 156 -3.09 2.45 -2.12
CA GLU A 156 -2.28 1.29 -1.72
C GLU A 156 -1.38 1.59 -0.51
N TRP A 157 -0.86 2.81 -0.39
CA TRP A 157 -0.10 3.23 0.78
C TRP A 157 -0.94 3.18 2.05
N ALA A 158 -2.23 3.50 1.98
CA ALA A 158 -3.11 3.43 3.14
C ALA A 158 -3.28 1.97 3.62
N HIS A 159 -3.46 1.01 2.71
CA HIS A 159 -3.42 -0.42 3.03
C HIS A 159 -2.09 -0.82 3.67
N LEU A 160 -0.97 -0.43 3.04
CA LEU A 160 0.36 -0.82 3.49
C LEU A 160 0.69 -0.25 4.87
N ARG A 161 0.52 1.07 5.06
CA ARG A 161 1.07 1.77 6.21
C ARG A 161 0.14 1.76 7.43
N TRP A 162 -1.17 1.81 7.20
CA TRP A 162 -2.16 1.97 8.27
C TRP A 162 -3.11 0.78 8.41
N GLY A 163 -2.99 -0.24 7.56
CA GLY A 163 -3.79 -1.46 7.70
C GLY A 163 -5.29 -1.22 7.57
N VAL A 164 -5.69 -0.23 6.77
CA VAL A 164 -7.09 0.04 6.43
C VAL A 164 -7.53 -0.83 5.26
N PHE A 165 -8.82 -0.90 4.98
CA PHE A 165 -9.39 -1.74 3.94
C PHE A 165 -10.30 -0.95 3.01
N ASP A 166 -10.66 -1.58 1.90
CA ASP A 166 -11.57 -1.02 0.92
C ASP A 166 -12.95 -0.74 1.53
N GLU A 167 -13.50 0.40 1.12
CA GLU A 167 -14.82 0.87 1.50
C GLU A 167 -15.89 0.55 0.43
N TYR A 168 -15.51 -0.17 -0.64
CA TYR A 168 -16.39 -0.84 -1.59
C TYR A 168 -16.42 -2.36 -1.35
N ASN A 169 -17.31 -3.07 -2.04
CA ASN A 169 -17.36 -4.53 -2.01
C ASN A 169 -17.91 -5.08 -3.34
N VAL A 170 -17.11 -5.89 -4.04
CA VAL A 170 -17.47 -6.47 -5.34
C VAL A 170 -18.51 -7.58 -5.20
N ASP A 171 -18.45 -8.37 -4.12
CA ASP A 171 -19.40 -9.47 -3.85
C ASP A 171 -20.73 -8.99 -3.29
N ARG A 172 -20.71 -7.88 -2.55
CA ARG A 172 -21.89 -7.21 -1.99
C ARG A 172 -21.92 -5.73 -2.37
N PRO A 173 -22.16 -5.39 -3.65
CA PRO A 173 -22.15 -4.01 -4.12
C PRO A 173 -23.38 -3.21 -3.64
N PHE A 174 -24.42 -3.89 -3.15
CA PHE A 174 -25.65 -3.27 -2.66
C PHE A 174 -26.15 -3.91 -1.36
N TYR A 175 -26.87 -3.14 -0.56
CA TYR A 175 -27.53 -3.59 0.66
C TYR A 175 -28.82 -2.81 0.91
N ILE A 176 -29.68 -3.33 1.79
CA ILE A 176 -30.89 -2.62 2.25
C ILE A 176 -30.53 -1.84 3.52
N SER A 177 -30.64 -0.52 3.47
CA SER A 177 -30.39 0.36 4.62
C SER A 177 -31.48 0.22 5.68
N ARG A 178 -31.23 0.74 6.89
CA ARG A 178 -32.26 0.82 7.94
C ARG A 178 -33.48 1.66 7.53
N LYS A 179 -33.36 2.52 6.52
CA LYS A 179 -34.47 3.29 5.94
C LYS A 179 -35.27 2.49 4.90
N ASN A 180 -34.99 1.19 4.75
CA ASN A 180 -35.61 0.29 3.78
C ASN A 180 -35.39 0.73 2.32
N THR A 181 -34.28 1.40 2.04
CA THR A 181 -33.83 1.78 0.70
C THR A 181 -32.64 0.93 0.27
N ILE A 182 -32.54 0.62 -1.02
CA ILE A 182 -31.35 -0.06 -1.55
C ILE A 182 -30.25 0.99 -1.72
N GLU A 183 -29.10 0.75 -1.10
CA GLU A 183 -27.92 1.61 -1.18
C GLU A 183 -26.74 0.86 -1.77
N ALA A 184 -25.86 1.58 -2.46
CA ALA A 184 -24.57 1.05 -2.88
C ALA A 184 -23.64 0.94 -1.67
N THR A 185 -22.82 -0.11 -1.64
CA THR A 185 -21.78 -0.30 -0.63
C THR A 185 -20.65 0.69 -0.89
N ARG A 186 -20.60 1.74 -0.06
CA ARG A 186 -19.65 2.84 -0.14
C ARG A 186 -19.56 3.55 1.20
N CYS A 187 -18.47 4.27 1.43
CA CYS A 187 -18.35 5.08 2.63
C CYS A 187 -19.28 6.29 2.63
N SER A 188 -19.12 7.19 1.65
CA SER A 188 -19.90 8.41 1.57
C SER A 188 -21.17 8.20 0.75
N THR A 189 -22.33 8.39 1.35
CA THR A 189 -23.61 8.42 0.59
C THR A 189 -23.73 9.68 -0.27
N HIS A 190 -22.85 10.67 -0.09
CA HIS A 190 -22.79 11.87 -0.93
C HIS A 190 -22.24 11.61 -2.33
N ILE A 191 -21.49 10.51 -2.53
CA ILE A 191 -21.11 10.11 -3.88
C ILE A 191 -22.39 9.72 -4.62
N THR A 192 -22.66 10.35 -5.75
CA THR A 192 -23.84 10.05 -6.57
C THR A 192 -23.45 9.25 -7.80
N GLY A 193 -24.40 8.52 -8.38
CA GLY A 193 -24.13 7.65 -9.52
C GLY A 193 -25.36 6.90 -9.98
N MET A 194 -25.16 5.96 -10.89
CA MET A 194 -26.22 5.15 -11.47
C MET A 194 -25.99 3.67 -11.19
N ASN A 195 -27.08 2.95 -10.92
CA ASN A 195 -27.09 1.49 -10.78
C ASN A 195 -27.38 0.89 -12.14
N VAL A 196 -26.38 0.26 -12.75
CA VAL A 196 -26.47 -0.27 -14.12
C VAL A 196 -25.98 -1.70 -14.25
N VAL A 197 -26.51 -2.39 -15.26
CA VAL A 197 -25.99 -3.66 -15.77
C VAL A 197 -25.35 -3.38 -17.13
N PHE A 198 -24.15 -3.94 -17.35
CA PHE A 198 -23.50 -3.94 -18.66
C PHE A 198 -24.06 -5.09 -19.51
N ASN A 199 -24.70 -4.77 -20.63
CA ASN A 199 -25.26 -5.78 -21.52
C ASN A 199 -24.22 -6.30 -22.51
N GLU A 200 -23.66 -5.41 -23.32
CA GLU A 200 -22.65 -5.72 -24.33
C GLU A 200 -21.62 -4.60 -24.36
N CYS A 201 -20.33 -4.97 -24.37
CA CYS A 201 -19.22 -4.05 -24.60
C CYS A 201 -18.62 -4.33 -25.98
N LYS A 202 -18.67 -3.35 -26.89
CA LYS A 202 -18.08 -3.43 -28.23
C LYS A 202 -17.13 -2.25 -28.42
N GLY A 203 -15.86 -2.55 -28.75
CA GLY A 203 -14.86 -1.54 -29.12
C GLY A 203 -14.64 -0.45 -28.05
N GLY A 204 -14.65 -0.80 -26.76
CA GLY A 204 -14.43 0.14 -25.66
C GLY A 204 -15.66 0.94 -25.21
N SER A 205 -16.83 0.74 -25.83
CA SER A 205 -18.11 1.29 -25.37
C SER A 205 -19.03 0.18 -24.89
N CYS A 206 -19.66 0.38 -23.73
CA CYS A 206 -20.58 -0.59 -23.15
C CYS A 206 -22.00 -0.03 -23.12
N ILE A 207 -22.94 -0.81 -23.63
CA ILE A 207 -24.37 -0.52 -23.53
C ILE A 207 -24.82 -0.85 -22.11
N THR A 208 -25.26 0.16 -21.38
CA THR A 208 -25.76 0.03 -20.01
C THR A 208 -27.27 0.09 -19.96
N ARG A 209 -27.87 -0.62 -19.00
CA ARG A 209 -29.29 -0.50 -18.64
C ARG A 209 -29.43 -0.32 -17.14
N GLN A 210 -30.50 0.33 -16.70
CA GLN A 210 -30.78 0.45 -15.27
C GLN A 210 -31.02 -0.92 -14.63
N CYS A 211 -30.58 -1.04 -13.37
CA CYS A 211 -30.81 -2.25 -12.59
C CYS A 211 -32.28 -2.42 -12.22
N ARG A 212 -32.75 -3.66 -12.30
CA ARG A 212 -34.08 -4.08 -11.87
C ARG A 212 -34.00 -4.68 -10.49
N ARG A 213 -35.04 -4.44 -9.70
CA ARG A 213 -35.20 -5.06 -8.38
C ARG A 213 -35.61 -6.52 -8.56
N ASP A 214 -34.90 -7.42 -7.92
CA ASP A 214 -35.24 -8.82 -7.79
C ASP A 214 -36.32 -8.99 -6.72
N SER A 215 -37.45 -9.60 -7.09
CA SER A 215 -38.59 -9.79 -6.19
C SER A 215 -38.37 -10.83 -5.10
N LYS A 216 -37.40 -11.74 -5.27
CA LYS A 216 -37.07 -12.79 -4.29
C LYS A 216 -36.09 -12.28 -3.24
N THR A 217 -35.06 -11.54 -3.65
CA THR A 217 -34.02 -11.05 -2.72
C THR A 217 -34.34 -9.66 -2.16
N GLY A 218 -35.18 -8.89 -2.85
CA GLY A 218 -35.47 -7.50 -2.50
C GLY A 218 -34.35 -6.51 -2.87
N LEU A 219 -33.22 -7.00 -3.40
CA LEU A 219 -32.06 -6.23 -3.89
C LEU A 219 -32.09 -6.09 -5.41
N TYR A 220 -31.05 -5.51 -6.01
CA TYR A 220 -30.88 -5.51 -7.46
C TYR A 220 -30.48 -6.89 -7.99
N GLU A 221 -30.80 -7.11 -9.27
CA GLU A 221 -30.41 -8.31 -10.01
C GLU A 221 -28.89 -8.53 -10.07
N ALA A 222 -28.49 -9.77 -10.37
CA ALA A 222 -27.09 -10.13 -10.55
C ALA A 222 -26.41 -9.29 -11.64
N LYS A 223 -25.11 -9.01 -11.46
CA LYS A 223 -24.29 -8.14 -12.32
C LYS A 223 -24.69 -6.66 -12.33
N CYS A 224 -25.64 -6.23 -11.50
CA CYS A 224 -25.84 -4.83 -11.22
C CYS A 224 -24.59 -4.26 -10.54
N THR A 225 -24.14 -3.08 -10.98
CA THR A 225 -23.04 -2.36 -10.35
C THR A 225 -23.38 -0.87 -10.19
N PHE A 226 -22.77 -0.23 -9.21
CA PHE A 226 -22.88 1.21 -9.01
C PHE A 226 -21.76 1.91 -9.74
N ILE A 227 -22.11 2.79 -10.67
CA ILE A 227 -21.15 3.63 -11.41
C ILE A 227 -21.28 5.07 -10.93
N PRO A 228 -20.29 5.62 -10.22
CA PRO A 228 -20.31 7.01 -9.78
C PRO A 228 -20.34 7.99 -10.95
N ASN A 229 -20.95 9.14 -10.73
CA ASN A 229 -20.87 10.26 -11.65
C ASN A 229 -19.43 10.82 -11.66
N LYS A 230 -18.84 10.96 -12.86
CA LYS A 230 -17.48 11.51 -12.99
C LYS A 230 -17.37 12.95 -12.47
N SER A 231 -18.42 13.75 -12.66
CA SER A 231 -18.53 15.11 -12.12
C SER A 231 -19.40 15.08 -10.89
N GLN A 232 -18.80 15.34 -9.72
CA GLN A 232 -19.49 15.47 -8.44
C GLN A 232 -18.65 16.28 -7.45
N THR A 233 -19.26 16.67 -6.34
CA THR A 233 -18.64 17.51 -5.29
C THR A 233 -18.18 16.72 -4.07
N ALA A 234 -18.57 15.45 -3.96
CA ALA A 234 -18.15 14.58 -2.87
C ALA A 234 -16.63 14.36 -2.90
N ARG A 235 -15.99 14.54 -1.74
CA ARG A 235 -14.53 14.51 -1.58
C ARG A 235 -13.99 13.22 -0.98
N ASP A 236 -14.84 12.48 -0.32
CA ASP A 236 -14.52 11.20 0.29
C ASP A 236 -15.26 10.05 -0.42
N SER A 237 -14.67 8.87 -0.56
CA SER A 237 -13.43 8.41 0.10
C SER A 237 -12.40 7.85 -0.88
N ILE A 238 -11.13 8.10 -0.59
CA ILE A 238 -9.96 7.48 -1.26
C ILE A 238 -10.05 5.96 -1.24
N MET A 239 -10.54 5.35 -0.15
CA MET A 239 -10.66 3.88 -0.04
C MET A 239 -11.92 3.34 -0.72
N PHE A 240 -12.75 4.20 -1.31
CA PHE A 240 -13.90 3.79 -2.10
C PHE A 240 -13.64 3.94 -3.60
N MET A 241 -13.19 5.11 -4.04
CA MET A 241 -13.09 5.42 -5.47
C MET A 241 -12.10 6.58 -5.72
N GLN A 242 -10.81 6.29 -5.60
CA GLN A 242 -9.69 7.22 -5.79
C GLN A 242 -9.59 7.82 -7.20
N ASN A 243 -10.13 7.14 -8.22
CA ASN A 243 -10.07 7.60 -9.61
C ASN A 243 -10.90 8.86 -9.91
N LEU A 244 -11.79 9.25 -8.99
CA LEU A 244 -12.62 10.44 -9.13
C LEU A 244 -11.80 11.70 -8.85
N ASN A 245 -11.91 12.70 -9.73
CA ASN A 245 -11.19 13.96 -9.58
C ASN A 245 -11.55 14.70 -8.28
N SER A 246 -12.83 14.65 -7.88
CA SER A 246 -13.32 15.32 -6.68
C SER A 246 -12.84 14.66 -5.38
N VAL A 247 -12.43 13.39 -5.42
CA VAL A 247 -12.00 12.64 -4.23
C VAL A 247 -10.60 13.05 -3.83
N THR A 248 -10.48 13.64 -2.64
CA THR A 248 -9.24 14.18 -2.06
C THR A 248 -9.07 13.83 -0.58
N GLU A 249 -10.04 13.18 0.04
CA GLU A 249 -10.11 12.97 1.48
C GLU A 249 -10.40 11.49 1.80
N PHE A 250 -9.87 11.01 2.93
CA PHE A 250 -10.29 9.74 3.51
C PHE A 250 -11.66 9.88 4.16
N CYS A 251 -12.42 8.80 4.23
CA CYS A 251 -13.71 8.84 4.91
C CYS A 251 -13.56 9.12 6.41
N THR A 252 -14.39 10.01 6.93
CA THR A 252 -14.34 10.46 8.34
C THR A 252 -15.58 10.02 9.09
N ALA A 253 -15.56 10.05 10.43
CA ALA A 253 -16.74 9.76 11.26
C ALA A 253 -18.02 10.52 10.85
N LYS A 254 -17.89 11.70 10.22
CA LYS A 254 -19.05 12.51 9.77
C LYS A 254 -19.68 12.00 8.48
N THR A 255 -18.88 11.41 7.59
CA THR A 255 -19.31 10.92 6.28
C THR A 255 -19.43 9.40 6.21
N HIS A 256 -18.92 8.71 7.24
CA HIS A 256 -18.83 7.26 7.30
C HIS A 256 -20.17 6.55 7.40
N ASN A 257 -20.41 5.67 6.45
CA ASN A 257 -21.57 4.80 6.43
C ASN A 257 -21.26 3.46 7.13
N THR A 258 -21.63 3.39 8.40
CA THR A 258 -21.42 2.20 9.24
C THR A 258 -22.29 1.00 8.84
N GLU A 259 -23.35 1.19 8.04
CA GLU A 259 -24.23 0.11 7.58
C GLU A 259 -23.67 -0.63 6.36
N ALA A 260 -22.75 -0.01 5.61
CA ALA A 260 -22.22 -0.57 4.38
C ALA A 260 -21.46 -1.89 4.63
N PRO A 261 -21.76 -2.98 3.92
CA PRO A 261 -21.08 -4.27 4.09
C PRO A 261 -19.72 -4.30 3.36
N ASN A 262 -18.83 -3.36 3.66
CA ASN A 262 -17.47 -3.31 3.13
C ASN A 262 -16.46 -3.95 4.11
N LEU A 263 -15.23 -4.17 3.63
CA LEU A 263 -14.19 -4.82 4.41
C LEU A 263 -13.70 -3.93 5.55
N GLN A 264 -13.63 -2.61 5.33
CA GLN A 264 -13.30 -1.64 6.37
C GLN A 264 -14.22 -1.77 7.59
N ASN A 265 -15.54 -1.75 7.41
CA ASN A 265 -16.48 -1.91 8.51
C ASN A 265 -16.34 -3.26 9.21
N LYS A 266 -16.16 -4.33 8.43
CA LYS A 266 -16.03 -5.70 8.94
C LYS A 266 -14.78 -5.89 9.79
N MET A 267 -13.64 -5.36 9.36
CA MET A 267 -12.34 -5.60 9.99
C MET A 267 -12.00 -4.56 11.07
N CYS A 268 -12.49 -3.32 10.92
CA CYS A 268 -12.16 -2.20 11.79
C CYS A 268 -13.28 -1.83 12.77
N ASN A 269 -14.15 -2.78 13.14
CA ASN A 269 -15.27 -2.54 14.06
C ASN A 269 -16.10 -1.30 13.69
N HIS A 270 -16.41 -1.15 12.39
CA HIS A 270 -17.17 -0.03 11.84
C HIS A 270 -16.53 1.36 12.01
N LYS A 271 -15.24 1.46 12.34
CA LYS A 271 -14.50 2.73 12.33
C LYS A 271 -14.29 3.24 10.91
N SER A 272 -14.35 4.55 10.74
CA SER A 272 -13.99 5.21 9.48
C SER A 272 -12.51 5.03 9.19
N THR A 273 -12.12 5.01 7.91
CA THR A 273 -10.71 4.94 7.53
C THR A 273 -9.88 6.04 8.19
N TRP A 274 -10.37 7.28 8.24
CA TRP A 274 -9.62 8.40 8.84
C TRP A 274 -9.42 8.24 10.35
N ASP A 275 -10.36 7.64 11.06
CA ASP A 275 -10.19 7.39 12.50
C ASP A 275 -9.10 6.35 12.77
N VAL A 276 -9.04 5.28 11.98
CA VAL A 276 -7.95 4.28 12.06
C VAL A 276 -6.59 4.93 11.75
N ILE A 277 -6.52 5.78 10.72
CA ILE A 277 -5.29 6.49 10.35
C ILE A 277 -4.81 7.41 11.48
N LYS A 278 -5.71 8.22 12.06
CA LYS A 278 -5.35 9.15 13.16
C LYS A 278 -4.92 8.43 14.44
N GLU A 279 -5.42 7.21 14.68
CA GLU A 279 -5.03 6.39 15.83
C GLU A 279 -3.65 5.72 15.64
N SER A 280 -3.12 5.68 14.42
CA SER A 280 -1.81 5.08 14.13
C SER A 280 -0.64 5.85 14.76
N ASP A 281 0.48 5.15 14.97
CA ASP A 281 1.70 5.74 15.54
C ASP A 281 2.22 6.95 14.73
N ASP A 282 1.96 6.98 13.42
CA ASP A 282 2.37 8.07 12.54
C ASP A 282 1.69 9.40 12.93
N PHE A 283 0.47 9.37 13.45
CA PHE A 283 -0.34 10.56 13.74
C PHE A 283 -0.32 11.00 15.20
N GLN A 284 0.31 10.21 16.09
CA GLN A 284 0.52 10.62 17.48
C GLN A 284 1.37 11.88 17.59
N ASN A 285 2.36 12.05 16.68
CA ASN A 285 3.29 13.19 16.69
C ASN A 285 3.29 14.04 15.40
N ALA A 286 2.53 13.66 14.37
CA ALA A 286 2.45 14.42 13.12
C ALA A 286 1.44 15.58 13.20
N SER A 287 1.90 16.75 13.64
CA SER A 287 1.10 17.98 13.64
C SER A 287 0.95 18.56 12.22
N PRO A 288 -0.16 19.23 11.87
CA PRO A 288 -0.31 19.83 10.53
C PRO A 288 0.77 20.87 10.25
N MET A 289 1.34 20.87 9.04
CA MET A 289 2.28 21.88 8.61
C MET A 289 1.58 23.24 8.47
N THR A 290 2.14 24.25 9.15
CA THR A 290 1.63 25.62 9.14
C THR A 290 1.85 26.32 7.79
N GLY A 291 0.98 27.29 7.47
CA GLY A 291 1.07 28.09 6.25
C GLY A 291 0.41 27.42 5.04
N THR A 292 0.65 27.99 3.86
CA THR A 292 0.05 27.55 2.59
C THR A 292 1.02 26.80 1.69
N ASN A 293 2.30 26.72 2.06
CA ASN A 293 3.36 26.09 1.28
C ASN A 293 3.07 24.60 1.01
N LEU A 294 3.46 24.11 -0.16
CA LEU A 294 3.44 22.69 -0.51
C LEU A 294 4.58 21.95 0.20
N PRO A 295 4.45 20.62 0.41
CA PRO A 295 5.55 19.83 0.93
C PRO A 295 6.73 19.84 -0.06
N PRO A 296 7.98 19.70 0.41
CA PRO A 296 9.12 19.48 -0.47
C PRO A 296 8.91 18.27 -1.38
N HIS A 297 9.42 18.35 -2.61
CA HIS A 297 9.42 17.19 -3.50
C HIS A 297 10.27 16.04 -2.91
N PRO A 298 9.88 14.78 -3.14
CA PRO A 298 10.67 13.64 -2.69
C PRO A 298 12.07 13.65 -3.32
N ILE A 299 13.06 13.26 -2.53
CA ILE A 299 14.43 13.04 -2.95
C ILE A 299 14.59 11.55 -3.29
N PHE A 300 15.06 11.28 -4.50
CA PHE A 300 15.23 9.93 -5.02
C PHE A 300 16.69 9.52 -5.04
N SER A 301 16.98 8.33 -4.51
CA SER A 301 18.29 7.66 -4.66
C SER A 301 18.14 6.43 -5.53
N LEU A 302 18.96 6.29 -6.57
CA LEU A 302 19.00 5.09 -7.40
C LEU A 302 20.07 4.15 -6.86
N LEU A 303 19.67 2.97 -6.41
CA LEU A 303 20.57 2.01 -5.77
C LEU A 303 20.72 0.78 -6.66
N LYS A 304 21.95 0.37 -6.99
CA LYS A 304 22.17 -0.84 -7.77
C LYS A 304 22.26 -2.06 -6.87
N SER A 305 21.30 -2.97 -6.99
CA SER A 305 21.38 -4.29 -6.36
C SER A 305 22.70 -4.97 -6.73
N LYS A 306 23.35 -5.58 -5.75
CA LYS A 306 24.49 -6.48 -5.95
C LYS A 306 24.31 -7.71 -5.07
N HIS A 307 24.89 -8.82 -5.50
CA HIS A 307 25.04 -9.97 -4.61
C HIS A 307 25.88 -9.53 -3.41
N ARG A 308 25.29 -9.60 -2.20
CA ARG A 308 26.02 -9.32 -0.97
C ARG A 308 27.05 -10.43 -0.77
N VAL A 309 28.33 -10.07 -0.81
CA VAL A 309 29.43 -10.96 -0.40
C VAL A 309 29.73 -10.66 1.06
N VAL A 310 29.39 -11.59 1.95
CA VAL A 310 29.72 -11.49 3.37
C VAL A 310 31.01 -12.28 3.62
N CYS A 311 32.09 -11.57 3.93
CA CYS A 311 33.36 -12.19 4.30
C CYS A 311 33.45 -12.29 5.83
N LEU A 312 33.34 -13.52 6.35
CA LEU A 312 33.57 -13.79 7.76
C LEU A 312 35.07 -13.97 8.02
N VAL A 313 35.66 -13.08 8.81
CA VAL A 313 37.06 -13.20 9.25
C VAL A 313 37.06 -13.66 10.70
N LEU A 314 37.59 -14.86 10.95
CA LEU A 314 37.67 -15.46 12.29
C LEU A 314 39.10 -15.43 12.80
N ASP A 315 39.28 -14.94 14.04
CA ASP A 315 40.55 -15.07 14.75
C ASP A 315 40.76 -16.54 15.17
N LYS A 316 41.95 -17.07 14.91
CA LYS A 316 42.40 -18.43 15.28
C LYS A 316 43.52 -18.39 16.33
N SER A 317 43.76 -17.25 16.96
CA SER A 317 44.75 -17.11 18.02
C SER A 317 44.42 -17.99 19.23
N GLY A 318 45.43 -18.39 19.99
CA GLY A 318 45.26 -19.28 21.16
C GLY A 318 44.34 -18.72 22.25
N SER A 319 44.01 -17.42 22.19
CA SER A 319 43.02 -16.78 23.07
C SER A 319 41.58 -17.25 22.80
N MET A 320 41.29 -17.74 21.58
CA MET A 320 39.97 -18.24 21.17
C MET A 320 39.64 -19.66 21.66
N ASN A 321 40.55 -20.31 22.40
CA ASN A 321 40.36 -21.67 22.93
C ASN A 321 39.34 -21.77 24.07
N THR A 322 38.75 -20.66 24.53
CA THR A 322 37.69 -20.70 25.52
C THR A 322 36.30 -20.70 24.85
N VAL A 323 35.45 -21.64 25.27
CA VAL A 323 34.08 -21.85 24.74
C VAL A 323 33.24 -20.55 24.73
N ARG A 324 33.51 -19.64 25.67
CA ARG A 324 32.79 -18.36 25.81
C ARG A 324 33.08 -17.38 24.66
N GLN A 325 34.32 -17.28 24.21
CA GLN A 325 34.70 -16.40 23.09
C GLN A 325 34.22 -16.96 21.75
N PHE A 326 34.26 -18.28 21.57
CA PHE A 326 33.72 -18.95 20.38
C PHE A 326 32.20 -18.75 20.23
N LEU A 327 31.44 -18.87 21.34
CA LEU A 327 29.99 -18.63 21.35
C LEU A 327 29.61 -17.15 21.13
N LEU A 328 30.42 -16.20 21.59
CA LEU A 328 30.21 -14.77 21.35
C LEU A 328 30.33 -14.43 19.85
N THR A 329 31.31 -14.99 19.14
CA THR A 329 31.46 -14.80 17.69
C THR A 329 30.27 -15.36 16.92
N PHE A 330 29.74 -16.52 17.34
CA PHE A 330 28.53 -17.10 16.74
C PHE A 330 27.24 -16.31 17.05
N LYS A 331 27.18 -15.62 18.19
CA LYS A 331 26.03 -14.77 18.54
C LYS A 331 25.90 -13.58 17.57
N TYR A 332 27.01 -12.95 17.20
CA TYR A 332 27.03 -11.88 16.18
C TYR A 332 26.68 -12.39 14.77
N LEU A 333 26.91 -13.67 14.48
CA LEU A 333 26.60 -14.30 13.19
C LEU A 333 25.11 -14.51 12.92
N ILE A 334 24.28 -14.59 13.98
CA ILE A 334 22.83 -14.79 13.85
C ILE A 334 22.09 -13.45 13.67
N GLU A 335 22.74 -12.32 13.99
CA GLU A 335 22.16 -10.98 13.93
C GLU A 335 22.42 -10.22 12.60
N ILE A 336 23.15 -10.82 11.65
CA ILE A 336 23.37 -10.32 10.28
C ILE A 336 22.36 -11.00 9.34
#